data_AF-A0A9R1WFY1-F1
#
_entry.id   AF-A0A9R1WFY1-F1
#
_cell.length_a   1.000
_cell.length_b   1.000
_cell.length_c   1.000
_cell.angle_alpha   90.00
_cell.angle_beta   90.00
_cell.angle_gamma   90.00
#
_symmetry.space_group_name_H-M   'P 1'
#
loop_
_entity.id
_entity.type
_entity.pdbx_description
1 polymer ?
#
loop_
_entity_poly.entity_id
_entity_poly.type
_entity_poly.pdbx_seq_one_letter_code
_entity_poly.pdbx_strand_id
1 'polypeptide(L)'
;MVKVELQNLILSILDDPVVSRVFGESGFRNSDIKLSILRPIHRQLLRFKGQPIFLCNLTNNFSFPFHGFSENNEIYKRINEVLVRNHGKTRNNPLLVGPSAIDAVKGFLEMLQKPKIGAFSFCPPELSGVTVISIKDEILNTGNGNSGATLLRLRLEEVGNVLKQSIGPGVVVEYGDLKALTGDNSSDAISFLVKTLGGLLAVHGGRVWLIGSAESHETCMHFFKKFPTVEEEWNLHVLPINSIGPGMAETIPKSR
;
A
#
# COMPACT_ATOMS: atom_id res chain seq x y z
N MET A 1 -37.59 17.58 6.47
CA MET A 1 -36.25 17.75 5.85
C MET A 1 -36.00 16.57 4.95
N VAL A 2 -35.88 16.77 3.64
CA VAL A 2 -35.55 15.68 2.70
C VAL A 2 -34.06 15.38 2.86
N LYS A 3 -33.73 14.16 3.30
CA LYS A 3 -32.35 13.69 3.39
C LYS A 3 -32.00 12.99 2.07
N VAL A 4 -31.25 13.68 1.22
CA VAL A 4 -30.76 13.09 -0.04
C VAL A 4 -29.43 12.41 0.26
N GLU A 5 -29.35 11.11 -0.04
CA GLU A 5 -28.11 10.37 0.05
C GLU A 5 -27.14 10.79 -1.07
N LEU A 6 -25.84 10.88 -0.75
CA LEU A 6 -24.80 11.31 -1.69
C LEU A 6 -24.81 10.52 -3.01
N GLN A 7 -25.16 9.23 -2.95
CA GLN A 7 -25.27 8.39 -4.13
C GLN A 7 -26.33 8.92 -5.11
N ASN A 8 -27.48 9.33 -4.59
CA ASN A 8 -28.58 9.88 -5.40
C ASN A 8 -28.20 11.25 -5.98
N LEU A 9 -27.42 12.05 -5.24
CA LEU A 9 -26.87 13.31 -5.77
C LEU A 9 -25.91 13.06 -6.94
N ILE A 10 -24.96 12.14 -6.80
CA ILE A 10 -23.97 11.84 -7.86
C ILE A 10 -24.67 11.26 -9.09
N LEU A 11 -25.64 10.36 -8.91
CA LEU A 11 -26.41 9.81 -10.03
C LEU A 11 -27.15 10.91 -10.79
N SER A 12 -27.76 11.86 -10.07
CA SER A 12 -28.45 13.00 -10.70
C SER A 12 -27.52 13.92 -11.49
N ILE A 13 -26.27 14.09 -11.03
CA ILE A 13 -25.23 14.85 -11.76
C ILE A 13 -24.82 14.11 -13.05
N LEU A 14 -24.72 12.78 -12.99
CA LEU A 14 -24.38 11.93 -14.15
C LEU A 14 -25.53 11.77 -15.15
N ASP A 15 -26.75 12.16 -14.79
CA ASP A 15 -27.90 12.23 -15.70
C ASP A 15 -27.89 13.49 -16.57
N ASP A 16 -27.08 14.51 -16.22
CA ASP A 16 -26.89 15.69 -17.06
C ASP A 16 -26.11 15.32 -18.34
N PRO A 17 -26.66 15.58 -19.54
CA PRO A 17 -26.02 15.23 -20.80
C PRO A 17 -24.72 15.98 -21.07
N VAL A 18 -24.54 17.19 -20.52
CA VAL A 18 -23.29 17.96 -20.61
C VAL A 18 -22.22 17.29 -19.78
N VAL A 19 -22.56 16.89 -18.55
CA VAL A 19 -21.64 16.20 -17.65
C VAL A 19 -21.26 14.83 -18.25
N SER A 20 -22.25 14.06 -18.72
CA SER A 20 -21.99 12.78 -19.39
C SER A 20 -21.10 12.92 -20.62
N ARG A 21 -21.20 14.03 -21.36
CA ARG A 21 -20.33 14.32 -22.51
C ARG A 21 -18.89 14.58 -22.07
N VAL A 22 -18.68 15.42 -21.06
CA VAL A 22 -17.33 15.73 -20.54
C VAL A 22 -16.62 14.46 -20.05
N PHE A 23 -17.34 13.59 -19.34
CA PHE A 23 -16.80 12.28 -18.95
C PHE A 23 -16.48 11.41 -20.18
N GLY A 24 -17.35 11.39 -21.18
CA GLY A 24 -17.12 10.69 -22.46
C GLY A 24 -15.88 11.18 -23.20
N GLU A 25 -15.69 12.49 -23.30
CA GLU A 25 -14.51 13.12 -23.92
C GLU A 25 -13.22 12.81 -23.16
N SER A 26 -13.33 12.58 -21.85
CA SER A 26 -12.22 12.15 -20.99
C SER A 26 -11.96 10.63 -21.03
N GLY A 27 -12.68 9.88 -21.86
CA GLY A 27 -12.52 8.43 -22.03
C GLY A 27 -13.37 7.57 -21.09
N PHE A 28 -14.33 8.15 -20.37
CA PHE A 28 -15.16 7.43 -19.41
C PHE A 28 -16.57 7.14 -19.94
N ARG A 29 -17.03 5.90 -19.71
CA ARG A 29 -18.40 5.50 -20.04
C ARG A 29 -19.33 5.79 -18.86
N ASN A 30 -20.33 6.63 -19.09
CA ASN A 30 -21.31 7.01 -18.05
C ASN A 30 -22.04 5.79 -17.45
N SER A 31 -22.31 4.76 -18.26
CA SER A 31 -22.87 3.49 -17.80
C SER A 31 -22.02 2.81 -16.72
N ASP A 32 -20.71 2.84 -16.89
CA ASP A 32 -19.77 2.11 -16.04
C ASP A 32 -19.62 2.85 -14.70
N ILE A 33 -19.61 4.18 -14.75
CA ILE A 33 -19.63 5.04 -13.55
C ILE A 33 -20.91 4.80 -12.75
N LYS A 34 -22.09 4.83 -13.38
CA LYS A 34 -23.38 4.58 -12.70
C LYS A 34 -23.44 3.18 -12.08
N LEU A 35 -22.96 2.16 -12.79
CA LEU A 35 -22.91 0.78 -12.28
C LEU A 35 -21.98 0.64 -11.06
N SER A 36 -20.87 1.39 -11.02
CA SER A 36 -19.94 1.40 -9.88
C SER A 36 -20.56 2.02 -8.61
N ILE A 37 -21.51 2.95 -8.77
CA ILE A 37 -22.22 3.61 -7.66
C ILE A 37 -23.35 2.73 -7.14
N LEU A 38 -24.13 2.11 -8.04
CA LEU A 38 -25.35 1.36 -7.71
C LEU A 38 -25.13 -0.05 -7.16
N ARG A 39 -23.97 -0.68 -7.41
CA ARG A 39 -23.72 -2.08 -7.00
C ARG A 39 -22.72 -2.16 -5.83
N PRO A 40 -23.15 -2.57 -4.61
CA PRO A 40 -22.26 -2.73 -3.46
C PRO A 40 -21.20 -3.82 -3.67
N ILE A 41 -21.56 -4.90 -4.34
CA ILE A 41 -20.72 -6.12 -4.49
C ILE A 41 -19.55 -5.90 -5.46
N HIS A 42 -19.65 -4.91 -6.34
CA HIS A 42 -18.53 -4.51 -7.20
C HIS A 42 -17.52 -3.60 -6.49
N ARG A 43 -17.76 -3.13 -5.26
CA ARG A 43 -16.77 -2.34 -4.51
C ARG A 43 -15.54 -3.14 -4.11
N GLN A 44 -15.66 -4.46 -3.93
CA GLN A 44 -14.54 -5.35 -3.65
C GLN A 44 -13.89 -5.88 -4.94
N LEU A 45 -14.68 -6.22 -5.97
CA LEU A 45 -14.16 -6.79 -7.23
C LEU A 45 -13.71 -5.77 -8.29
N LEU A 46 -14.13 -4.50 -8.22
CA LEU A 46 -13.69 -3.42 -9.12
C LEU A 46 -12.57 -2.54 -8.54
N ARG A 47 -11.99 -2.90 -7.38
CA ARG A 47 -10.70 -2.33 -6.94
C ARG A 47 -9.59 -2.57 -7.98
N PHE A 48 -9.81 -3.53 -8.91
CA PHE A 48 -8.83 -4.04 -9.86
C PHE A 48 -9.20 -3.93 -11.35
N LYS A 49 -10.26 -3.21 -11.74
CA LYS A 49 -10.54 -2.99 -13.17
C LYS A 49 -10.99 -1.56 -13.44
N GLY A 50 -9.99 -0.69 -13.59
CA GLY A 50 -10.11 0.58 -14.32
C GLY A 50 -11.05 1.60 -13.68
N GLN A 51 -10.75 2.06 -12.46
CA GLN A 51 -11.32 3.34 -12.04
C GLN A 51 -10.61 4.50 -12.76
N PRO A 52 -11.37 5.51 -13.21
CA PRO A 52 -10.85 6.86 -13.41
C PRO A 52 -10.10 7.30 -12.16
N ILE A 53 -8.87 7.81 -12.31
CA ILE A 53 -8.00 8.28 -11.21
C ILE A 53 -8.72 9.28 -10.27
N PHE A 54 -9.81 9.90 -10.71
CA PHE A 54 -10.60 10.86 -9.94
C PHE A 54 -11.64 10.28 -8.99
N LEU A 55 -12.03 8.99 -9.10
CA LEU A 55 -13.08 8.40 -8.24
C LEU A 55 -12.55 7.83 -6.91
N CYS A 56 -11.24 7.73 -6.73
CA CYS A 56 -10.63 7.35 -5.45
C CYS A 56 -10.96 8.32 -4.30
N ASN A 57 -11.51 9.50 -4.61
CA ASN A 57 -11.69 10.62 -3.68
C ASN A 57 -13.10 10.74 -3.07
N LEU A 58 -14.03 9.82 -3.35
CA LEU A 58 -15.40 9.91 -2.84
C LEU A 58 -15.67 9.08 -1.59
N THR A 59 -14.78 8.14 -1.23
CA THR A 59 -15.05 7.17 -0.16
C THR A 59 -14.24 7.35 1.11
N ASN A 60 -13.36 8.36 1.22
CA ASN A 60 -12.73 8.70 2.49
C ASN A 60 -12.58 10.22 2.62
N ASN A 61 -12.94 10.73 3.80
CA ASN A 61 -12.92 12.13 4.22
C ASN A 61 -11.87 13.00 3.51
N PHE A 62 -12.37 14.06 2.89
CA PHE A 62 -11.69 15.19 2.27
C PHE A 62 -10.22 15.42 2.66
N SER A 63 -9.34 15.27 1.67
CA SER A 63 -8.22 16.20 1.45
C SER A 63 -8.04 16.40 -0.06
N PHE A 64 -8.41 17.59 -0.54
CA PHE A 64 -8.23 18.03 -1.93
C PHE A 64 -6.73 18.06 -2.32
N PRO A 65 -6.38 17.87 -3.61
CA PRO A 65 -4.99 17.72 -4.08
C PRO A 65 -4.27 19.07 -4.29
N PHE A 66 -4.61 20.10 -3.52
CA PHE A 66 -3.95 21.40 -3.61
C PHE A 66 -3.23 21.71 -2.30
N HIS A 67 -2.14 21.02 -1.99
CA HIS A 67 -1.17 21.50 -0.99
C HIS A 67 0.26 21.15 -1.41
N GLY A 68 0.93 22.10 -2.05
CA GLY A 68 2.31 22.01 -2.51
C GLY A 68 3.34 21.97 -1.37
N PHE A 69 3.44 20.82 -0.70
CA PHE A 69 4.61 20.43 0.09
C PHE A 69 5.08 19.08 -0.45
N SER A 70 6.30 19.05 -1.00
CA SER A 70 7.03 17.89 -1.59
C SER A 70 6.20 16.61 -1.72
N GLU A 71 5.86 16.21 -2.95
CA GLU A 71 4.99 15.04 -3.30
C GLU A 71 5.27 13.78 -2.46
N ASN A 72 6.52 13.59 -2.02
CA ASN A 72 6.96 12.48 -1.19
C ASN A 72 6.31 12.48 0.20
N ASN A 73 6.07 13.65 0.79
CA ASN A 73 5.42 13.81 2.09
C ASN A 73 3.95 13.37 2.03
N GLU A 74 3.25 13.65 0.92
CA GLU A 74 1.87 13.18 0.72
C GLU A 74 1.81 11.67 0.52
N ILE A 75 2.80 11.07 -0.13
CA ILE A 75 2.93 9.62 -0.24
C ILE A 75 3.11 9.00 1.15
N TYR A 76 4.06 9.49 1.94
CA TYR A 76 4.31 8.96 3.29
C TYR A 76 3.12 9.16 4.23
N LYS A 77 2.42 10.30 4.13
CA LYS A 77 1.17 10.52 4.86
C LYS A 77 0.13 9.45 4.51
N ARG A 78 -0.06 9.13 3.23
CA ARG A 78 -0.98 8.06 2.79
C ARG A 78 -0.57 6.69 3.31
N ILE A 79 0.72 6.36 3.30
CA ILE A 79 1.24 5.10 3.87
C ILE A 79 0.93 5.03 5.37
N ASN A 80 1.20 6.12 6.11
CA ASN A 80 0.91 6.20 7.54
C ASN A 80 -0.58 6.07 7.84
N GLU A 81 -1.44 6.72 7.07
CA GLU A 81 -2.88 6.58 7.22
C GLU A 81 -3.32 5.13 7.08
N VAL A 82 -2.74 4.37 6.14
CA VAL A 82 -3.01 2.93 6.03
C VAL A 82 -2.54 2.21 7.30
N LEU A 83 -1.26 2.36 7.67
CA LEU A 83 -0.65 1.63 8.81
C LEU A 83 -1.35 1.90 10.16
N VAL A 84 -1.83 3.12 10.37
CA VAL A 84 -2.49 3.56 11.61
C VAL A 84 -3.98 3.21 11.63
N ARG A 85 -4.66 3.20 10.47
CA ARG A 85 -6.07 2.80 10.38
C ARG A 85 -6.24 1.40 10.96
N ASN A 86 -7.12 1.31 11.96
CA ASN A 86 -7.47 0.07 12.60
C ASN A 86 -8.99 -0.13 12.51
N HIS A 87 -9.43 -1.12 11.74
CA HIS A 87 -10.83 -1.55 11.65
C HIS A 87 -11.10 -2.82 12.48
N GLY A 88 -10.36 -3.04 13.57
CA GLY A 88 -10.61 -4.15 14.49
C GLY A 88 -9.36 -4.61 15.25
N LYS A 89 -8.99 -5.89 15.07
CA LYS A 89 -7.83 -6.52 15.73
C LYS A 89 -6.59 -6.60 14.83
N THR A 90 -6.72 -6.32 13.54
CA THR A 90 -5.65 -6.45 12.55
C THR A 90 -5.27 -5.10 11.96
N ARG A 91 -3.97 -4.86 11.82
CA ARG A 91 -3.44 -3.68 11.12
C ARG A 91 -3.64 -3.82 9.61
N ASN A 92 -3.72 -2.69 8.92
CA ASN A 92 -3.70 -2.67 7.46
C ASN A 92 -2.25 -2.67 6.95
N ASN A 93 -2.03 -3.36 5.84
CA ASN A 93 -0.71 -3.53 5.26
C ASN A 93 -0.62 -2.84 3.89
N PRO A 94 0.17 -1.77 3.73
CA PRO A 94 0.28 -1.04 2.46
C PRO A 94 1.02 -1.84 1.39
N LEU A 95 0.45 -1.88 0.19
CA LEU A 95 1.09 -2.37 -1.03
C LEU A 95 1.14 -1.24 -2.05
N LEU A 96 2.33 -0.73 -2.34
CA LEU A 96 2.50 0.37 -3.28
C LEU A 96 2.56 -0.16 -4.71
N VAL A 97 1.82 0.43 -5.64
CA VAL A 97 1.74 -0.05 -7.02
C VAL A 97 2.00 1.09 -8.00
N GLY A 98 3.01 0.93 -8.85
CA GLY A 98 3.34 1.86 -9.92
C GLY A 98 4.85 2.06 -10.11
N PRO A 99 5.25 2.87 -11.10
CA PRO A 99 6.64 2.97 -11.55
C PRO A 99 7.63 3.39 -10.45
N SER A 100 7.18 4.19 -9.48
CA SER A 100 8.01 4.66 -8.36
C SER A 100 7.69 3.95 -7.04
N ALA A 101 6.95 2.84 -7.06
CA ALA A 101 6.55 2.15 -5.83
C ALA A 101 7.77 1.66 -5.01
N ILE A 102 8.78 1.12 -5.68
CA ILE A 102 10.00 0.61 -5.04
C ILE A 102 10.74 1.74 -4.30
N ASP A 103 10.97 2.85 -4.99
CA ASP A 103 11.64 4.03 -4.44
C ASP A 103 10.85 4.64 -3.28
N ALA A 104 9.52 4.63 -3.36
CA ALA A 104 8.64 5.18 -2.32
C ALA A 104 8.68 4.32 -1.05
N VAL A 105 8.68 2.99 -1.18
CA VAL A 105 8.87 2.09 -0.03
C VAL A 105 10.23 2.33 0.60
N LYS A 106 11.30 2.38 -0.21
CA LYS A 106 12.66 2.64 0.29
C LYS A 106 12.74 3.97 1.05
N GLY A 107 12.28 5.06 0.45
CA GLY A 107 12.31 6.39 1.08
C GLY A 107 11.48 6.45 2.36
N PHE A 108 10.34 5.76 2.41
CA PHE A 108 9.51 5.64 3.61
C PHE A 108 10.21 4.88 4.74
N LEU A 109 10.84 3.74 4.45
CA LEU A 109 11.55 2.94 5.45
C LEU A 109 12.79 3.66 5.99
N GLU A 110 13.53 4.37 5.12
CA GLU A 110 14.64 5.23 5.54
C GLU A 110 14.17 6.35 6.47
N MET A 111 12.99 6.92 6.21
CA MET A 111 12.38 7.93 7.09
C MET A 111 12.01 7.33 8.46
N LEU A 112 11.50 6.10 8.52
CA LEU A 112 11.17 5.44 9.80
C LEU A 112 12.41 5.18 10.67
N GLN A 113 13.56 4.94 10.05
CA GLN A 113 14.82 4.63 10.74
C GLN A 113 15.62 5.88 11.13
N LYS A 114 15.38 7.04 10.50
CA LYS A 114 16.09 8.29 10.82
C LYS A 114 15.68 8.82 12.20
N PRO A 115 16.63 9.30 13.02
CA PRO A 115 16.31 9.92 14.31
C PRO A 115 15.40 11.14 14.09
N LYS A 116 14.43 11.33 15.00
CA LYS A 116 13.46 12.44 14.93
C LYS A 116 14.20 13.78 15.13
N ILE A 117 14.49 14.49 14.06
CA ILE A 117 15.05 15.85 14.12
C ILE A 117 13.91 16.85 13.93
N GLY A 118 13.47 17.48 15.03
CA GLY A 118 12.52 18.60 15.02
C GLY A 118 11.03 18.23 14.94
N ALA A 119 10.19 19.27 14.79
CA ALA A 119 8.72 19.21 14.85
C ALA A 119 8.03 18.61 13.61
N PHE A 120 8.78 18.21 12.58
CA PHE A 120 8.27 17.67 11.32
C PHE A 120 8.52 16.15 11.18
N SER A 121 8.32 15.40 12.26
CA SER A 121 8.33 13.94 12.17
C SER A 121 7.01 13.46 11.57
N PHE A 122 7.07 12.93 10.35
CA PHE A 122 5.93 12.26 9.70
C PHE A 122 5.68 10.85 10.25
N CYS A 123 6.52 10.35 11.18
CA CYS A 123 6.35 9.02 11.76
C CYS A 123 5.22 9.07 12.82
N PRO A 124 4.13 8.31 12.64
CA PRO A 124 3.03 8.30 13.59
C PRO A 124 3.50 7.73 14.93
N PRO A 125 2.90 8.15 16.07
CA PRO A 125 3.28 7.67 17.40
C PRO A 125 3.29 6.15 17.53
N GLU A 126 2.38 5.46 16.84
CA GLU A 126 2.24 4.01 16.81
C GLU A 126 3.43 3.28 16.17
N LEU A 127 4.15 3.94 15.27
CA LEU A 127 5.34 3.41 14.60
C LEU A 127 6.64 3.94 15.25
N SER A 128 6.53 4.72 16.32
CA SER A 128 7.68 5.26 17.01
C SER A 128 8.50 4.16 17.67
N GLY A 129 9.73 3.95 17.19
CA GLY A 129 10.64 2.91 17.71
C GLY A 129 10.38 1.52 17.13
N VAL A 130 9.56 1.42 16.08
CA VAL A 130 9.29 0.16 15.38
C VAL A 130 10.57 -0.40 14.77
N THR A 131 10.76 -1.72 14.86
CA THR A 131 11.87 -2.38 14.19
C THR A 131 11.50 -2.64 12.73
N VAL A 132 12.34 -2.21 11.79
CA VAL A 132 12.17 -2.52 10.37
C VAL A 132 13.05 -3.71 10.01
N ILE A 133 12.47 -4.78 9.49
CA ILE A 133 13.17 -5.97 9.01
C ILE A 133 12.87 -6.14 7.51
N SER A 134 13.91 -6.16 6.69
CA SER A 134 13.77 -6.43 5.25
C SER A 134 14.07 -7.89 4.96
N ILE A 135 13.18 -8.54 4.20
CA ILE A 135 13.34 -9.92 3.72
C ILE A 135 13.44 -10.00 2.18
N LYS A 136 13.52 -8.83 1.52
CA LYS A 136 13.47 -8.73 0.05
C LYS A 136 14.64 -9.44 -0.63
N ASP A 137 15.83 -9.36 -0.06
CA ASP A 137 17.04 -9.90 -0.67
C ASP A 137 17.04 -11.43 -0.58
N GLU A 138 16.55 -11.96 0.54
CA GLU A 138 16.35 -13.39 0.74
C GLU A 138 15.29 -13.95 -0.22
N ILE A 139 14.22 -13.19 -0.48
CA ILE A 139 13.19 -13.57 -1.48
C ILE A 139 13.80 -13.63 -2.88
N LEU A 140 14.56 -12.62 -3.29
CA LEU A 140 15.23 -12.59 -4.60
C LEU A 140 16.22 -13.76 -4.77
N ASN A 141 16.89 -14.15 -3.69
CA ASN A 141 17.89 -15.22 -3.68
C ASN A 141 17.30 -16.63 -3.55
N THR A 142 15.99 -16.79 -3.36
CA THR A 142 15.35 -18.13 -3.26
C THR A 142 15.50 -18.99 -4.52
N GLY A 143 15.70 -18.37 -5.68
CA GLY A 143 15.96 -19.05 -6.95
C GLY A 143 17.37 -19.63 -7.09
N ASN A 144 18.33 -19.25 -6.23
CA ASN A 144 19.75 -19.59 -6.37
C ASN A 144 20.18 -20.86 -5.61
N GLY A 145 19.23 -21.68 -5.15
CA GLY A 145 19.48 -22.96 -4.47
C GLY A 145 19.02 -23.00 -3.00
N ASN A 146 19.39 -24.06 -2.28
CA ASN A 146 18.90 -24.37 -0.93
C ASN A 146 19.33 -23.34 0.15
N SER A 147 20.37 -22.55 -0.12
CA SER A 147 20.87 -21.51 0.79
C SER A 147 19.88 -20.34 0.94
N GLY A 148 19.24 -19.90 -0.14
CA GLY A 148 18.29 -18.78 -0.12
C GLY A 148 17.05 -19.08 0.72
N ALA A 149 16.48 -20.27 0.58
CA ALA A 149 15.34 -20.71 1.40
C ALA A 149 15.69 -20.84 2.89
N THR A 150 16.93 -21.23 3.20
CA THR A 150 17.42 -21.31 4.59
C THR A 150 17.58 -19.92 5.20
N LEU A 151 18.16 -18.97 4.47
CA LEU A 151 18.29 -17.58 4.92
C LEU A 151 16.93 -16.91 5.14
N LEU A 152 15.97 -17.13 4.23
CA LEU A 152 14.61 -16.64 4.38
C LEU A 152 13.95 -17.15 5.67
N ARG A 153 14.15 -18.42 6.02
CA ARG A 153 13.65 -18.99 7.28
C ARG A 153 14.27 -18.32 8.51
N LEU A 154 15.58 -18.09 8.50
CA LEU A 154 16.27 -17.40 9.59
C LEU A 154 15.75 -15.99 9.79
N ARG A 155 15.48 -15.25 8.70
CA ARG A 155 14.86 -13.91 8.78
C ARG A 155 13.45 -13.93 9.32
N LEU A 156 12.63 -14.91 8.93
CA LEU A 156 11.28 -15.05 9.48
C LEU A 156 11.31 -15.42 10.98
N GLU A 157 12.30 -16.22 11.40
CA GLU A 157 12.53 -16.52 12.80
C GLU A 157 12.99 -15.28 13.59
N GLU A 158 13.85 -14.44 13.01
CA GLU A 158 14.24 -13.14 13.57
C GLU A 158 12.99 -12.26 13.85
N VAL A 159 12.07 -12.14 12.88
CA VAL A 159 10.80 -11.43 13.08
C VAL A 159 10.03 -12.00 14.27
N GLY A 160 9.90 -13.33 14.35
CA GLY A 160 9.24 -14.01 15.47
C GLY A 160 9.92 -13.75 16.81
N ASN A 161 11.26 -13.71 16.85
CA ASN A 161 12.02 -13.48 18.07
C ASN A 161 11.87 -12.04 18.57
N VAL A 162 11.89 -11.04 17.68
CA VAL A 162 11.61 -9.65 18.05
C VAL A 162 10.21 -9.50 18.65
N LEU A 163 9.22 -10.21 18.12
CA LEU A 163 7.84 -10.17 18.63
C LEU A 163 7.67 -10.87 19.99
N LYS A 164 8.47 -11.91 20.27
CA LYS A 164 8.49 -12.61 21.57
C LYS A 164 9.21 -11.81 22.64
N GLN A 165 10.33 -11.17 22.29
CA GLN A 165 11.22 -10.49 23.24
C GLN A 165 10.73 -9.09 23.61
N SER A 166 9.93 -8.44 22.76
CA SER A 166 9.55 -7.05 22.95
C SER A 166 8.18 -6.87 23.62
N ILE A 167 8.15 -6.04 24.68
CA ILE A 167 6.96 -5.30 25.17
C ILE A 167 6.82 -3.98 24.36
N GLY A 168 7.45 -3.90 23.18
CA GLY A 168 7.69 -2.67 22.41
C GLY A 168 6.73 -2.42 21.24
N PRO A 169 7.02 -1.38 20.42
CA PRO A 169 6.11 -0.79 19.42
C PRO A 169 5.84 -1.66 18.17
N GLY A 170 6.49 -2.83 18.03
CA GLY A 170 6.21 -3.81 16.97
C GLY A 170 7.25 -3.85 15.85
N VAL A 171 6.90 -4.48 14.74
CA VAL A 171 7.81 -4.77 13.61
C VAL A 171 7.15 -4.43 12.27
N VAL A 172 7.86 -3.72 11.40
CA VAL A 172 7.52 -3.57 9.98
C VAL A 172 8.39 -4.53 9.17
N VAL A 173 7.76 -5.41 8.39
CA VAL A 173 8.44 -6.37 7.52
C VAL A 173 8.32 -5.91 6.06
N GLU A 174 9.46 -5.61 5.43
CA GLU A 174 9.54 -5.29 4.00
C GLU A 174 9.75 -6.57 3.19
N TYR A 175 8.76 -6.97 2.40
CA TYR A 175 8.85 -8.17 1.54
C TYR A 175 9.29 -7.88 0.09
N GLY A 176 9.52 -6.62 -0.27
CA GLY A 176 10.04 -6.22 -1.58
C GLY A 176 8.99 -6.18 -2.69
N ASP A 177 9.44 -6.41 -3.93
CA ASP A 177 8.59 -6.38 -5.13
C ASP A 177 7.84 -7.71 -5.30
N LEU A 178 6.52 -7.62 -5.51
CA LEU A 178 5.67 -8.76 -5.85
C LEU A 178 6.17 -9.55 -7.06
N LYS A 179 6.92 -8.94 -7.98
CA LYS A 179 7.53 -9.62 -9.12
C LYS A 179 8.35 -10.84 -8.68
N ALA A 180 9.10 -10.71 -7.58
CA ALA A 180 9.91 -11.80 -7.02
C ALA A 180 9.05 -12.95 -6.44
N LEU A 181 7.82 -12.65 -6.01
CA LEU A 181 6.87 -13.62 -5.47
C LEU A 181 6.00 -14.27 -6.56
N THR A 182 5.92 -13.62 -7.73
CA THR A 182 5.14 -14.13 -8.86
C THR A 182 5.87 -15.14 -9.74
N GLY A 183 7.20 -15.20 -9.67
CA GLY A 183 8.01 -16.08 -10.52
C GLY A 183 7.68 -17.58 -10.37
N ASP A 184 8.01 -18.35 -11.41
CA ASP A 184 7.81 -19.80 -11.48
C ASP A 184 8.86 -20.59 -10.69
N ASN A 185 9.93 -19.91 -10.26
CA ASN A 185 11.03 -20.51 -9.54
C ASN A 185 10.65 -20.74 -8.07
N SER A 186 10.71 -21.99 -7.60
CA SER A 186 10.51 -22.38 -6.20
C SER A 186 9.16 -21.97 -5.58
N SER A 187 8.06 -22.40 -6.22
CA SER A 187 6.69 -22.22 -5.73
C SER A 187 6.52 -22.63 -4.26
N ASP A 188 7.23 -23.66 -3.80
CA ASP A 188 7.11 -24.16 -2.42
C ASP A 188 7.70 -23.21 -1.38
N ALA A 189 8.85 -22.58 -1.67
CA ALA A 189 9.47 -21.61 -0.77
C ALA A 189 8.63 -20.34 -0.65
N ILE A 190 8.10 -19.86 -1.78
CA ILE A 190 7.21 -18.69 -1.83
C ILE A 190 5.87 -19.00 -1.14
N SER A 191 5.29 -20.19 -1.37
CA SER A 191 4.08 -20.63 -0.69
C SER A 191 4.28 -20.74 0.83
N PHE A 192 5.43 -21.28 1.26
CA PHE A 192 5.83 -21.32 2.67
C PHE A 192 5.95 -19.91 3.26
N LEU A 193 6.58 -18.98 2.55
CA LEU A 193 6.67 -17.58 2.96
C LEU A 193 5.29 -16.95 3.12
N VAL A 194 4.42 -17.09 2.12
CA VAL A 194 3.11 -16.46 2.13
C VAL A 194 2.29 -16.93 3.33
N LYS A 195 2.31 -18.24 3.58
CA LYS A 195 1.66 -18.85 4.75
C LYS A 195 2.28 -18.41 6.06
N THR A 196 3.60 -18.30 6.13
CA THR A 196 4.30 -17.90 7.36
C THR A 196 3.98 -16.46 7.74
N LEU A 197 4.00 -15.53 6.78
CA LEU A 197 3.61 -14.13 7.00
C LEU A 197 2.14 -14.02 7.39
N GLY A 198 1.24 -14.78 6.74
CA GLY A 198 -0.18 -14.85 7.13
C GLY A 198 -0.37 -15.34 8.57
N GLY A 199 0.37 -16.38 8.98
CA GLY A 199 0.37 -16.88 10.35
C GLY A 199 0.88 -15.85 11.37
N LEU A 200 1.95 -15.11 11.03
CA LEU A 200 2.46 -14.03 11.86
C LEU A 200 1.42 -12.91 12.04
N LEU A 201 0.71 -12.52 10.98
CA LEU A 201 -0.36 -11.53 11.07
C LEU A 201 -1.57 -12.03 11.87
N ALA A 202 -1.92 -13.31 11.77
CA ALA A 202 -3.02 -13.89 12.55
C ALA A 202 -2.74 -13.84 14.07
N VAL A 203 -1.49 -14.10 14.47
CA VAL A 203 -1.09 -14.15 15.89
C VAL A 203 -0.68 -12.78 16.43
N HIS A 204 0.02 -11.99 15.63
CA HIS A 204 0.66 -10.74 16.04
C HIS A 204 0.17 -9.51 15.28
N GLY A 205 -0.97 -9.59 14.59
CA GLY A 205 -1.48 -8.55 13.69
C GLY A 205 -1.78 -7.18 14.32
N GLY A 206 -1.68 -7.03 15.64
CA GLY A 206 -1.70 -5.73 16.32
C GLY A 206 -0.35 -5.01 16.37
N ARG A 207 0.75 -5.74 16.15
CA ARG A 207 2.14 -5.28 16.29
C ARG A 207 3.04 -5.63 15.10
N VAL A 208 2.49 -6.24 14.05
CA VAL A 208 3.20 -6.58 12.82
C VAL A 208 2.54 -5.85 11.67
N TRP A 209 3.36 -5.17 10.87
CA TRP A 209 2.95 -4.59 9.60
C TRP A 209 3.79 -5.20 8.47
N LEU A 210 3.16 -5.40 7.32
CA LEU A 210 3.82 -5.76 6.08
C LEU A 210 3.82 -4.55 5.15
N ILE A 211 4.90 -4.36 4.42
CA ILE A 211 4.99 -3.38 3.34
C ILE A 211 5.73 -3.97 2.15
N GLY A 212 5.25 -3.65 0.95
CA GLY A 212 5.95 -4.01 -0.27
C GLY A 212 5.45 -3.21 -1.46
N SER A 213 5.93 -3.60 -2.64
CA SER A 213 5.75 -2.83 -3.87
C SER A 213 5.42 -3.72 -5.08
N ALA A 214 4.91 -3.11 -6.13
CA ALA A 214 4.83 -3.70 -7.46
C ALA A 214 5.02 -2.60 -8.51
N GLU A 215 5.89 -2.82 -9.49
CA GLU A 215 6.14 -1.85 -10.57
C GLU A 215 4.89 -1.59 -11.44
N SER A 216 3.99 -2.57 -11.54
CA SER A 216 2.80 -2.50 -12.37
C SER A 216 1.57 -3.14 -11.72
N HIS A 217 0.40 -2.69 -12.15
CA HIS A 217 -0.88 -3.30 -11.79
C HIS A 217 -0.97 -4.77 -12.26
N GLU A 218 -0.33 -5.12 -13.38
CA GLU A 218 -0.32 -6.49 -13.90
C GLU A 218 0.41 -7.46 -12.98
N THR A 219 1.58 -7.07 -12.47
CA THR A 219 2.36 -7.84 -11.48
C THR A 219 1.52 -8.09 -10.22
N CYS A 220 0.83 -7.05 -9.75
CA CYS A 220 -0.05 -7.11 -8.59
C CYS A 220 -1.22 -8.09 -8.82
N MET A 221 -1.87 -8.02 -9.98
CA MET A 221 -2.95 -8.94 -10.36
C MET A 221 -2.48 -10.38 -10.52
N HIS A 222 -1.28 -10.59 -11.05
CA HIS A 222 -0.70 -11.92 -11.18
C HIS A 222 -0.47 -12.55 -9.80
N PHE A 223 0.02 -11.77 -8.83
CA PHE A 223 0.19 -12.20 -7.45
C PHE A 223 -1.14 -12.63 -6.80
N PHE A 224 -2.19 -11.82 -6.92
CA PHE A 224 -3.50 -12.16 -6.34
C PHE A 224 -4.17 -13.36 -7.01
N LYS A 225 -3.94 -13.59 -8.31
CA LYS A 225 -4.39 -14.83 -8.96
C LYS A 225 -3.70 -16.07 -8.40
N LYS A 226 -2.40 -15.97 -8.09
CA LYS A 226 -1.60 -17.06 -7.52
C LYS A 226 -1.95 -17.33 -6.06
N PHE A 227 -2.29 -16.29 -5.29
CA PHE A 227 -2.67 -16.38 -3.89
C PHE A 227 -4.01 -15.65 -3.62
N PRO A 228 -5.16 -16.25 -3.94
CA PRO A 228 -6.46 -15.55 -3.92
C PRO A 228 -6.90 -15.03 -2.54
N THR A 229 -6.47 -15.69 -1.45
CA THR A 229 -6.85 -15.31 -0.09
C THR A 229 -5.91 -14.28 0.53
N VAL A 230 -4.78 -13.96 -0.11
CA VAL A 230 -3.72 -13.14 0.48
C VAL A 230 -4.17 -11.70 0.74
N GLU A 231 -5.06 -11.13 -0.08
CA GLU A 231 -5.56 -9.77 0.13
C GLU A 231 -6.29 -9.65 1.47
N GLU A 232 -7.12 -10.63 1.80
CA GLU A 232 -7.88 -10.66 3.05
C GLU A 232 -7.03 -11.13 4.24
N GLU A 233 -6.25 -12.20 4.06
CA GLU A 233 -5.36 -12.74 5.10
C GLU A 233 -4.33 -11.71 5.56
N TRP A 234 -3.78 -10.95 4.62
CA TRP A 234 -2.82 -9.90 4.92
C TRP A 234 -3.46 -8.53 5.08
N ASN A 235 -4.78 -8.39 4.92
CA ASN A 235 -5.47 -7.10 4.99
C ASN A 235 -4.77 -6.00 4.14
N LEU A 236 -4.46 -6.36 2.89
CA LEU A 236 -3.66 -5.52 1.99
C LEU A 236 -4.44 -4.30 1.51
N HIS A 237 -3.73 -3.18 1.45
CA HIS A 237 -4.24 -1.90 1.01
C HIS A 237 -3.37 -1.38 -0.12
N VAL A 238 -3.87 -1.54 -1.34
CA VAL A 238 -3.19 -1.08 -2.56
C VAL A 238 -3.18 0.45 -2.61
N LEU A 239 -1.98 1.03 -2.78
CA LEU A 239 -1.74 2.47 -2.92
C LEU A 239 -1.08 2.75 -4.28
N PRO A 240 -1.77 3.39 -5.24
CA PRO A 240 -1.17 3.74 -6.52
C PRO A 240 -0.15 4.87 -6.38
N ILE A 241 1.03 4.70 -7.00
CA ILE A 241 2.14 5.66 -7.00
C ILE A 241 2.47 6.04 -8.45
N ASN A 242 2.23 7.30 -8.81
CA ASN A 242 2.37 7.78 -10.19
C ASN A 242 3.75 8.41 -10.45
N SER A 243 4.35 9.06 -9.44
CA SER A 243 5.69 9.66 -9.49
C SER A 243 6.19 9.95 -8.07
N ILE A 244 7.52 10.00 -7.90
CA ILE A 244 8.19 10.60 -6.75
C ILE A 244 8.83 11.88 -7.24
N GLY A 245 8.44 13.02 -6.67
CA GLY A 245 9.04 14.29 -6.99
C GLY A 245 10.53 14.29 -6.60
N PRO A 246 11.45 14.82 -7.43
CA PRO A 246 12.83 14.99 -7.03
C PRO A 246 12.84 15.89 -5.78
N GLY A 247 13.37 15.37 -4.67
CA GLY A 247 13.56 16.15 -3.45
C GLY A 247 14.35 17.41 -3.82
N MET A 248 13.71 18.57 -3.70
CA MET A 248 14.30 19.85 -4.07
C MET A 248 15.59 20.01 -3.26
N ALA A 249 16.74 19.89 -3.92
CA ALA A 249 18.01 20.25 -3.32
C ALA A 249 17.90 21.73 -2.93
N GLU A 250 17.97 22.00 -1.64
CA GLU A 250 18.02 23.36 -1.10
C GLU A 250 19.23 24.08 -1.71
N THR A 251 18.97 24.84 -2.78
CA THR A 251 19.95 25.77 -3.32
C THR A 251 19.88 27.00 -2.44
N ILE A 252 20.72 27.02 -1.40
CA ILE A 252 20.99 28.21 -0.60
C ILE A 252 21.52 29.29 -1.57
N PRO A 253 20.84 30.43 -1.76
CA PRO A 253 21.39 31.49 -2.59
C PRO A 253 22.56 32.13 -1.84
N LYS A 254 23.76 32.06 -2.43
CA LYS A 254 24.91 32.83 -1.95
C LYS A 254 24.59 34.31 -2.13
N SER A 255 24.49 35.04 -1.01
CA SER A 255 24.45 36.50 -1.00
C SER A 255 25.69 37.02 -1.72
N ARG A 256 25.46 37.95 -2.64
CA ARG A 256 26.51 38.78 -3.24
C ARG A 256 26.81 39.96 -2.32
#